data_AF-A0A7S0B456-F1
#
_entry.id   AF-A0A7S0B456-F1
#
_cell.length_a   1.000
_cell.length_b   1.000
_cell.length_c   1.000
_cell.angle_alpha   90.00
_cell.angle_beta   90.00
_cell.angle_gamma   90.00
#
_symmetry.space_group_name_H-M   'P 1'
#
loop_
_entity.id
_entity.type
_entity.pdbx_description
1 polymer ?
#
loop_
_entity_poly.entity_id
_entity_poly.type
_entity_poly.pdbx_seq_one_letter_code
_entity_poly.pdbx_strand_id
1 'polypeptide(L)'
;LPEHNSYAIDFINAVAEIKRTCPCVSFSGGLSNLSFSFRGLNAVRDAMHTVFLYHAVPKGLNMSIVNPGALPRYTDIDPKARKLCEEVILNKSEDGKHVERFLEFAELVKNPPKGEGAAAGAAAGGGNSGKDAWRNGNYTQRL
;
A
#
# COMPACT_ATOMS: atom_id res chain seq x y z
N LEU A 1 17.17 7.55 -0.32
CA LEU A 1 18.10 7.33 0.81
C LEU A 1 18.03 5.84 1.15
N PRO A 2 19.10 5.07 0.89
CA PRO A 2 19.15 3.62 1.15
C PRO A 2 18.79 3.25 2.59
N GLU A 3 18.98 4.18 3.53
CA GLU A 3 18.70 4.06 4.96
C GLU A 3 17.20 3.80 5.26
N HIS A 4 16.30 4.09 4.32
CA HIS A 4 14.86 3.89 4.49
C HIS A 4 14.34 2.59 3.88
N ASN A 5 15.17 1.84 3.14
CA ASN A 5 14.73 0.67 2.40
C ASN A 5 14.16 -0.43 3.31
N SER A 6 14.67 -0.54 4.55
CA SER A 6 14.25 -1.59 5.49
C SER A 6 13.03 -1.22 6.33
N TYR A 7 12.52 0.01 6.30
CA TYR A 7 11.51 0.48 7.27
C TYR A 7 10.24 -0.38 7.32
N ALA A 8 9.77 -0.85 6.16
CA ALA A 8 8.58 -1.71 6.09
C ALA A 8 8.83 -3.09 6.71
N ILE A 9 9.94 -3.75 6.35
CA ILE A 9 10.30 -5.06 6.88
C ILE A 9 10.68 -5.00 8.36
N ASP A 10 11.33 -3.92 8.80
CA ASP A 10 11.67 -3.66 10.20
C ASP A 10 10.41 -3.53 11.05
N PHE A 11 9.39 -2.82 10.55
CA PHE A 11 8.09 -2.74 11.23
C PHE A 11 7.45 -4.12 11.37
N ILE A 12 7.41 -4.91 10.28
CA ILE A 12 6.82 -6.26 10.29
C ILE A 12 7.55 -7.18 11.28
N ASN A 13 8.88 -7.12 11.31
CA ASN A 13 9.71 -7.90 12.22
C ASN A 13 9.52 -7.46 13.68
N ALA A 14 9.42 -6.15 13.93
CA ALA A 14 9.15 -5.61 15.26
C ALA A 14 7.78 -6.07 15.78
N VAL A 15 6.74 -6.05 14.94
CA VAL A 15 5.42 -6.58 15.30
C VAL A 15 5.50 -8.06 15.69
N ALA A 16 6.20 -8.88 14.90
CA ALA A 16 6.35 -10.30 15.19
C ALA A 16 7.05 -10.55 16.54
N GLU A 17 8.13 -9.82 16.80
CA GLU A 17 8.94 -9.97 18.01
C GLU A 17 8.20 -9.48 19.27
N ILE A 18 7.52 -8.32 19.17
CA ILE A 18 6.73 -7.80 20.29
C ILE A 18 5.51 -8.69 20.54
N LYS A 19 4.87 -9.25 19.51
CA LYS A 19 3.75 -10.18 19.70
C LYS A 19 4.17 -11.45 20.43
N ARG A 20 5.38 -11.95 20.15
CA ARG A 20 5.98 -13.12 20.81
C ARG A 20 6.31 -12.85 22.29
N THR A 21 6.83 -11.67 22.60
CA THR A 21 7.27 -11.30 23.96
C THR A 21 6.13 -10.75 24.83
N CYS A 22 5.16 -10.07 24.22
CA CYS A 22 4.03 -9.41 24.88
C CYS A 22 2.70 -9.83 24.20
N PRO A 23 2.18 -11.04 24.46
CA PRO A 23 1.06 -11.60 23.70
C PRO A 23 -0.25 -10.80 23.78
N CYS A 24 -0.44 -10.05 24.87
CA CYS A 24 -1.67 -9.30 25.15
C CYS A 24 -1.73 -7.91 24.48
N VAL A 25 -0.65 -7.45 23.81
CA VAL A 25 -0.68 -6.13 23.15
C VAL A 25 -1.33 -6.19 21.77
N SER A 26 -1.85 -5.03 21.37
CA SER A 26 -2.37 -4.77 20.02
C SER A 26 -1.41 -3.88 19.25
N PHE A 27 -1.46 -3.98 17.93
CA PHE A 27 -0.61 -3.25 17.01
C PHE A 27 -1.46 -2.45 16.02
N SER A 28 -1.03 -1.23 15.74
CA SER A 28 -1.61 -0.39 14.71
C SER A 28 -0.53 0.36 13.95
N GLY A 29 -0.79 0.68 12.69
CA GLY A 29 0.10 1.45 11.84
C GLY A 29 -0.68 2.29 10.82
N GLY A 30 -0.18 3.48 10.50
CA GLY A 30 -0.74 4.33 9.46
C GLY A 30 -0.17 4.01 8.08
N LEU A 31 -0.93 3.32 7.22
CA LEU A 31 -0.43 2.86 5.92
C LEU A 31 -0.12 3.99 4.95
N SER A 32 -0.82 5.12 5.06
CA SER A 32 -0.60 6.30 4.20
C SER A 32 0.81 6.86 4.30
N ASN A 33 1.55 6.58 5.39
CA ASN A 33 2.94 7.00 5.57
C ASN A 33 3.89 6.19 4.70
N LEU A 34 3.62 4.89 4.52
CA LEU A 34 4.45 3.97 3.72
C LEU A 34 4.55 4.43 2.26
N SER A 35 3.46 4.97 1.73
CA SER A 35 3.33 5.32 0.32
C SER A 35 3.51 6.82 0.05
N PHE A 36 4.16 7.56 0.96
CA PHE A 36 4.23 9.03 0.89
C PHE A 36 4.91 9.55 -0.38
N SER A 37 5.95 8.86 -0.85
CA SER A 37 6.71 9.22 -2.05
C SER A 37 5.90 9.12 -3.35
N PHE A 38 4.76 8.43 -3.33
CA PHE A 38 3.94 8.13 -4.51
C PHE A 38 2.63 8.91 -4.53
N ARG A 39 2.62 10.11 -3.96
CA ARG A 39 1.45 11.02 -3.99
C ARG A 39 0.97 11.24 -5.42
N GLY A 40 -0.35 11.15 -5.62
CA GLY A 40 -0.98 11.24 -6.93
C GLY A 40 -1.10 9.90 -7.67
N LEU A 41 -0.34 8.87 -7.28
CA LEU A 41 -0.40 7.53 -7.88
C LEU A 41 -1.20 6.56 -7.02
N ASN A 42 -2.51 6.82 -6.87
CA ASN A 42 -3.36 6.06 -5.93
C ASN A 42 -3.31 4.55 -6.17
N ALA A 43 -3.32 4.10 -7.43
CA ALA A 43 -3.26 2.66 -7.72
C ALA A 43 -1.96 1.99 -7.24
N VAL A 44 -0.82 2.69 -7.29
CA VAL A 44 0.45 2.20 -6.72
C VAL A 44 0.38 2.17 -5.20
N ARG A 45 -0.19 3.22 -4.58
CA ARG A 45 -0.32 3.32 -3.13
C ARG A 45 -1.21 2.21 -2.56
N ASP A 46 -2.35 1.96 -3.18
CA ASP A 46 -3.34 0.97 -2.75
C ASP A 46 -2.76 -0.45 -2.88
N ALA A 47 -1.98 -0.72 -3.94
CA ALA A 47 -1.23 -1.96 -4.09
C ALA A 47 -0.18 -2.13 -2.97
N MET A 48 0.61 -1.09 -2.68
CA MET A 48 1.59 -1.13 -1.58
C MET A 48 0.93 -1.40 -0.23
N HIS A 49 -0.20 -0.75 0.06
CA HIS A 49 -0.94 -0.94 1.32
C HIS A 49 -1.43 -2.38 1.46
N THR A 50 -1.98 -2.94 0.39
CA THR A 50 -2.49 -4.31 0.37
C THR A 50 -1.37 -5.33 0.55
N VAL A 51 -0.25 -5.15 -0.16
CA VAL A 51 0.92 -6.04 -0.05
C VAL A 51 1.53 -5.96 1.36
N PHE A 52 1.63 -4.77 1.93
CA PHE A 52 2.12 -4.60 3.30
C PHE A 52 1.22 -5.34 4.30
N LEU A 53 -0.10 -5.15 4.22
CA LEU A 53 -1.04 -5.83 5.10
C LEU A 53 -1.00 -7.35 4.93
N TYR A 54 -0.86 -7.84 3.70
CA TYR A 54 -0.75 -9.27 3.41
C TYR A 54 0.41 -9.92 4.19
N HIS A 55 1.55 -9.23 4.29
CA HIS A 55 2.72 -9.73 5.03
C HIS A 55 2.68 -9.41 6.53
N ALA A 56 2.09 -8.28 6.94
CA ALA A 56 2.09 -7.82 8.32
C ALA A 56 1.02 -8.48 9.20
N VAL A 57 -0.18 -8.75 8.67
CA VAL A 57 -1.29 -9.34 9.44
C VAL A 57 -0.94 -10.73 10.00
N PRO A 58 -0.36 -11.67 9.21
CA PRO A 58 0.06 -12.97 9.74
C PRO A 58 1.15 -12.88 10.82
N LYS A 59 1.86 -11.75 10.91
CA LYS A 59 2.91 -11.49 11.91
C LYS A 59 2.37 -10.89 13.21
N GLY A 60 1.09 -10.56 13.28
CA GLY A 60 0.43 -10.08 14.49
C GLY A 60 -0.15 -8.67 14.39
N LEU A 61 -0.05 -7.99 13.24
CA LEU A 61 -0.70 -6.70 13.03
C LEU A 61 -2.22 -6.89 12.98
N ASN A 62 -2.94 -6.37 13.97
CA ASN A 62 -4.39 -6.58 14.10
C ASN A 62 -5.23 -5.34 13.79
N MET A 63 -4.63 -4.15 13.73
CA MET A 63 -5.31 -2.92 13.32
C MET A 63 -4.43 -2.10 12.37
N SER A 64 -5.03 -1.25 11.55
CA SER A 64 -4.32 -0.27 10.72
C SER A 64 -5.21 0.91 10.38
N ILE A 65 -4.62 2.11 10.31
CA ILE A 65 -5.32 3.32 9.86
C ILE A 65 -5.20 3.37 8.33
N VAL A 66 -6.32 3.13 7.66
CA VAL A 66 -6.40 2.92 6.20
C VAL A 66 -7.55 3.70 5.58
N ASN A 67 -7.53 3.84 4.26
CA ASN A 67 -8.71 4.22 3.50
C ASN A 67 -9.48 2.93 3.11
N PRO A 68 -10.64 2.63 3.72
CA PRO A 68 -11.34 1.35 3.51
C PRO A 68 -11.89 1.19 2.07
N GLY A 69 -12.12 2.29 1.34
CA GLY A 69 -12.57 2.25 -0.05
C GLY A 69 -11.44 2.00 -1.07
N ALA A 70 -10.18 2.02 -0.63
CA ALA A 70 -9.00 1.97 -1.49
C ALA A 70 -8.05 0.81 -1.10
N LEU A 71 -8.63 -0.35 -0.76
CA LEU A 71 -7.90 -1.57 -0.42
C LEU A 71 -8.35 -2.71 -1.34
N PRO A 72 -7.63 -2.96 -2.44
CA PRO A 72 -7.94 -4.08 -3.31
C PRO A 72 -7.60 -5.43 -2.67
N ARG A 73 -8.10 -6.53 -3.24
CA ARG A 73 -7.66 -7.86 -2.81
C ARG A 73 -6.26 -8.14 -3.34
N TYR A 74 -5.43 -8.80 -2.54
CA TYR A 74 -4.06 -9.18 -2.90
C TYR A 74 -3.97 -9.98 -4.22
N THR A 75 -4.97 -10.79 -4.52
CA THR A 75 -5.07 -11.60 -5.75
C THR A 75 -5.45 -10.80 -6.99
N ASP A 76 -6.10 -9.65 -6.81
CA ASP A 76 -6.59 -8.81 -7.90
C ASP A 76 -5.53 -7.82 -8.40
N ILE A 77 -4.48 -7.58 -7.60
CA ILE A 77 -3.34 -6.75 -8.01
C ILE A 77 -2.62 -7.46 -9.14
N ASP A 78 -2.30 -6.71 -10.20
CA ASP A 78 -1.49 -7.19 -11.30
C ASP A 78 -0.21 -7.89 -10.80
N PRO A 79 0.11 -9.11 -11.30
CA PRO A 79 1.23 -9.89 -10.79
C PRO A 79 2.58 -9.16 -10.85
N LYS A 80 2.80 -8.33 -11.87
CA LYS A 80 4.05 -7.56 -12.01
C LYS A 80 4.10 -6.44 -10.97
N ALA A 81 3.03 -5.65 -10.84
CA ALA A 81 2.93 -4.61 -9.81
C ALA A 81 3.06 -5.18 -8.39
N ARG A 82 2.40 -6.32 -8.14
CA ARG A 82 2.47 -7.04 -6.85
C ARG A 82 3.88 -7.47 -6.51
N LYS A 83 4.57 -8.14 -7.45
CA LYS A 83 5.97 -8.57 -7.27
C LYS A 83 6.89 -7.38 -6.97
N LEU A 84 6.75 -6.29 -7.71
CA LEU A 84 7.55 -5.08 -7.49
C LEU A 84 7.27 -4.45 -6.11
N CYS A 85 6.01 -4.42 -5.67
CA CYS A 85 5.66 -3.98 -4.32
C CYS A 85 6.27 -4.89 -3.24
N GLU A 86 6.23 -6.22 -3.44
CA GLU A 86 6.80 -7.19 -2.49
C GLU A 86 8.30 -7.04 -2.35
N GLU A 87 9.04 -6.88 -3.46
CA GLU A 87 10.49 -6.68 -3.43
C GLU A 87 10.88 -5.44 -2.62
N VAL A 88 10.12 -4.34 -2.75
CA VAL A 88 10.34 -3.11 -1.97
C VAL A 88 9.94 -3.25 -0.51
N ILE A 89 8.76 -3.82 -0.23
CA ILE A 89 8.24 -3.93 1.14
C ILE A 89 9.08 -4.91 1.98
N LEU A 90 9.54 -6.00 1.37
CA LEU A 90 10.36 -7.01 2.03
C LEU A 90 11.86 -6.70 1.95
N ASN A 91 12.24 -5.61 1.26
CA ASN A 91 13.63 -5.24 0.97
C ASN A 91 14.44 -6.44 0.47
N LYS A 92 13.86 -7.21 -0.48
CA LYS A 92 14.40 -8.49 -0.94
C LYS A 92 14.49 -8.51 -2.46
N SER A 93 15.72 -8.48 -2.97
CA SER A 93 16.04 -8.65 -4.39
C SER A 93 17.43 -9.25 -4.54
N GLU A 94 17.62 -10.08 -5.55
CA GLU A 94 18.92 -10.72 -5.82
C GLU A 94 20.01 -9.72 -6.22
N ASP A 95 19.63 -8.59 -6.84
CA ASP A 95 20.55 -7.61 -7.42
C ASP A 95 20.62 -6.27 -6.65
N GLY A 96 19.84 -6.12 -5.58
CA GLY A 96 19.76 -4.89 -4.78
C GLY A 96 19.04 -3.71 -5.44
N LYS A 97 18.49 -3.86 -6.65
CA LYS A 97 17.93 -2.75 -7.45
C LYS A 97 16.40 -2.64 -7.41
N HIS A 98 15.75 -3.25 -6.41
CA HIS A 98 14.30 -3.26 -6.29
C HIS A 98 13.68 -1.86 -6.16
N VAL A 99 14.34 -0.94 -5.44
CA VAL A 99 13.85 0.45 -5.31
C VAL A 99 13.88 1.16 -6.66
N GLU A 100 14.99 1.04 -7.40
CA GLU A 100 15.14 1.65 -8.72
C GLU A 100 14.08 1.14 -9.70
N ARG A 101 13.91 -0.19 -9.79
CA ARG A 101 12.85 -0.81 -10.61
C ARG A 101 11.45 -0.35 -10.23
N PHE A 102 11.19 -0.19 -8.94
CA PHE A 102 9.88 0.28 -8.47
C PHE A 102 9.64 1.75 -8.82
N LEU A 103 10.67 2.59 -8.74
CA LEU A 103 10.59 3.99 -9.16
C LEU A 103 10.36 4.11 -10.67
N GLU A 104 11.06 3.30 -11.48
CA GLU A 104 10.81 3.22 -12.92
C GLU A 104 9.37 2.81 -13.23
N PHE A 105 8.87 1.80 -12.53
CA PHE A 105 7.46 1.38 -12.64
C PHE A 105 6.50 2.51 -12.27
N ALA A 106 6.75 3.23 -11.17
CA ALA A 106 5.90 4.34 -10.74
C ALA A 106 5.90 5.49 -11.76
N GLU A 107 7.05 5.80 -12.38
CA GLU A 107 7.14 6.80 -13.45
C GLU A 107 6.42 6.36 -14.74
N LEU A 108 6.46 5.07 -15.09
CA LEU A 108 5.67 4.53 -16.21
C LEU A 108 4.16 4.63 -15.97
N VAL A 109 3.71 4.39 -14.74
CA VAL A 109 2.29 4.55 -14.36
C VAL A 109 1.87 6.02 -14.40
N LYS A 110 2.77 6.93 -14.02
CA LYS A 110 2.54 8.38 -14.06
C LYS A 110 2.49 8.93 -15.49
N ASN A 111 3.37 8.45 -16.36
CA ASN A 111 3.54 8.90 -17.74
C ASN A 111 3.42 7.71 -18.71
N PRO A 112 2.21 7.19 -18.95
CA PRO A 112 2.03 6.07 -19.87
C PRO A 112 2.41 6.49 -21.30
N PRO A 113 3.14 5.66 -22.06
CA PRO A 113 3.50 5.97 -23.44
C PRO A 113 2.25 6.12 -24.32
N LYS A 114 2.20 7.18 -25.14
CA LYS A 114 1.12 7.43 -26.10
C LYS A 114 1.17 6.38 -27.22
N GLY A 115 0.30 5.37 -27.19
CA GLY A 115 0.07 4.49 -28.35
C GLY A 115 -0.17 3.01 -28.06
N GLU A 116 0.10 2.53 -26.86
CA GLU A 116 -0.22 1.16 -26.47
C GLU A 116 -1.26 1.22 -25.34
N GLY A 117 -2.43 0.60 -25.56
CA GLY A 117 -3.47 0.48 -24.54
C GLY A 117 -2.85 -0.04 -23.24
N ALA A 118 -2.94 0.79 -22.20
CA ALA A 118 -2.20 0.66 -20.96
C ALA A 118 -2.30 -0.75 -20.34
N ALA A 119 -1.29 -1.59 -20.62
CA ALA A 119 -1.02 -2.83 -19.92
C ALA A 119 -0.10 -2.62 -18.70
N ALA A 120 0.09 -1.36 -18.26
CA ALA A 120 0.64 -1.05 -16.94
C ALA A 120 -0.51 -1.11 -15.92
N GLY A 121 -1.05 -2.31 -15.73
CA GLY A 121 -2.25 -2.55 -14.94
C GLY A 121 -2.02 -2.38 -13.45
N ALA A 122 -1.95 -1.16 -12.93
CA ALA A 122 -2.30 -0.94 -11.53
C ALA A 122 -3.84 -0.96 -11.41
N ALA A 123 -4.45 -2.12 -11.67
CA ALA A 123 -5.89 -2.25 -11.64
C ALA A 123 -6.33 -2.85 -10.29
N ALA A 124 -6.81 -1.97 -9.43
CA ALA A 124 -8.06 -2.17 -8.70
C ALA A 124 -8.58 -0.81 -8.24
N GLY A 125 -9.18 -0.09 -9.19
CA GLY A 125 -9.91 1.14 -8.93
C GLY A 125 -11.26 0.84 -8.29
N GLY A 126 -11.37 1.08 -6.98
CA GLY A 126 -12.61 1.06 -6.22
C GLY A 126 -13.10 2.46 -5.86
N GLY A 127 -12.97 3.45 -6.76
CA GLY A 127 -13.48 4.80 -6.54
C GLY A 127 -14.99 4.85 -6.73
N ASN A 128 -15.78 4.68 -5.66
CA ASN A 128 -17.22 4.88 -5.72
C ASN A 128 -17.55 6.36 -5.93
N SER A 129 -17.72 6.80 -7.17
CA SER A 129 -18.25 8.11 -7.53
C SER A 129 -19.78 8.16 -7.37
N GLY A 130 -20.28 7.76 -6.21
CA GLY A 130 -21.66 7.90 -5.78
C GLY A 130 -21.76 9.05 -4.78
N LYS A 131 -22.29 10.19 -5.22
CA LYS A 131 -22.44 11.45 -4.47
C LYS A 131 -22.85 11.24 -3.00
N ASP A 132 -22.02 11.74 -2.10
CA ASP A 132 -22.30 11.85 -0.66
C ASP A 132 -23.43 12.87 -0.38
N ALA A 133 -24.67 12.53 -0.71
CA ALA A 133 -25.82 13.40 -0.46
C ALA A 133 -25.98 13.77 1.03
N TRP A 134 -25.52 12.91 1.94
CA TRP A 134 -25.50 13.13 3.39
C TRP A 134 -24.53 14.25 3.84
N ARG A 135 -23.58 14.65 2.99
CA ARG A 135 -22.64 15.75 3.26
C ARG A 135 -23.20 17.14 3.01
N ASN A 136 -24.42 17.25 2.50
CA ASN A 136 -25.03 18.53 2.14
C ASN A 136 -25.95 19.13 3.23
N GLY A 137 -26.20 18.42 4.35
CA GLY A 137 -26.98 18.96 5.48
C GLY A 137 -26.13 19.83 6.43
N ASN A 138 -26.74 20.80 7.11
CA ASN A 138 -26.04 21.59 8.14
C ASN A 138 -25.85 20.76 9.43
N TYR A 139 -25.00 21.23 10.35
CA TYR A 139 -24.67 20.49 11.58
C TYR A 139 -25.89 20.26 12.50
N THR A 140 -26.92 21.10 12.43
CA THR A 140 -28.15 20.95 13.22
C THR A 140 -29.08 19.86 12.69
N GLN A 141 -28.85 19.33 11.48
CA GLN A 141 -29.59 18.20 10.91
C GLN A 141 -28.88 16.85 11.08
N ARG A 142 -27.69 16.82 11.69
CA ARG A 142 -26.86 15.60 11.83
C ARG A 142 -26.68 15.11 13.27
N LEU A 143 -27.30 15.77 14.24
CA LEU A 143 -27.49 15.30 15.63
C LEU A 143 -28.91 14.75 15.75
#